data_AF-A0A7L3V4D2-F1
#
_entry.id   AF-A0A7L3V4D2-F1
#
_cell.length_a   1.000
_cell.length_b   1.000
_cell.length_c   1.000
_cell.angle_alpha   90.00
_cell.angle_beta   90.00
_cell.angle_gamma   90.00
#
_symmetry.space_group_name_H-M   'P 1'
#
loop_
_entity.id
_entity.type
_entity.pdbx_description
1 polymer ?
#
loop_
_entity_poly.entity_id
_entity_poly.type
_entity_poly.pdbx_seq_one_letter_code
_entity_poly.pdbx_strand_id
1 'polypeptide(L)' 'TGVPSCHRCPLVSPRCPSYVEGIVALFYAEDQEVAEDEELQEWVGEIFTYGVLGNEKSGRGHRG' A
#
# COMPACT_ATOMS: atom_id res chain seq x y z
N THR A 1 -16.15 12.79 19.57
CA THR A 1 -14.97 12.55 18.74
C THR A 1 -15.46 12.38 17.31
N GLY A 2 -15.34 13.42 16.49
CA GLY A 2 -15.92 13.45 15.14
C GLY A 2 -14.92 12.92 14.12
N VAL A 3 -15.25 11.82 13.46
CA VAL A 3 -14.56 11.41 12.23
C VAL A 3 -14.91 12.44 11.15
N PRO A 4 -13.93 13.07 10.48
CA PRO A 4 -14.25 14.01 9.41
C PRO A 4 -14.92 13.25 8.26
N SER A 5 -16.17 13.64 7.99
CA SER A 5 -17.02 13.05 6.97
C SER A 5 -16.58 13.47 5.57
N CYS A 6 -16.20 12.48 4.74
CA CYS A 6 -15.70 12.65 3.37
C CYS A 6 -16.74 13.15 2.35
N HIS A 7 -17.95 13.51 2.77
CA HIS A 7 -19.09 13.74 1.88
C HIS A 7 -19.13 15.09 1.12
N ARG A 8 -17.99 15.77 0.89
CA ARG A 8 -18.00 17.07 0.19
C ARG A 8 -16.84 17.34 -0.78
N CYS A 9 -16.52 16.39 -1.66
CA CYS A 9 -15.62 16.64 -2.79
C CYS A 9 -16.38 16.55 -4.13
N PRO A 10 -16.77 17.68 -4.75
CA PRO A 10 -17.19 17.70 -6.14
C PRO A 10 -15.93 17.65 -7.01
N LEU A 11 -15.64 16.47 -7.57
CA LEU A 11 -14.63 16.24 -8.62
C LEU A 11 -13.18 16.55 -8.22
N VAL A 12 -12.47 15.50 -7.80
CA VAL A 12 -10.99 15.34 -7.72
C VAL A 12 -10.19 16.60 -7.36
N SER A 13 -10.05 16.82 -6.05
CA SER A 13 -9.05 17.73 -5.48
C SER A 13 -7.65 17.08 -5.52
N PRO A 14 -6.55 17.81 -5.77
CA PRO A 14 -5.18 17.28 -5.74
C PRO A 14 -4.68 16.88 -4.33
N ARG A 15 -5.56 16.87 -3.33
CA ARG A 15 -5.27 16.53 -1.93
C ARG A 15 -6.22 15.49 -1.35
N CYS A 16 -7.00 14.80 -2.18
CA CYS A 16 -7.64 13.59 -1.73
C CYS A 16 -6.58 12.48 -1.74
N PRO A 17 -6.30 11.83 -0.59
CA PRO A 17 -5.48 10.64 -0.60
C PRO A 17 -6.06 9.66 -1.62
N SER A 18 -5.17 8.94 -2.30
CA SER A 18 -5.64 7.87 -3.18
C SER A 18 -6.55 6.92 -2.39
N TYR A 19 -7.47 6.22 -3.05
CA TYR A 19 -8.36 5.28 -2.35
C TYR A 19 -7.58 4.34 -1.42
N VAL A 20 -6.43 3.83 -1.89
CA VAL A 20 -5.55 2.96 -1.11
C VAL A 20 -4.94 3.70 0.08
N GLU A 21 -4.39 4.89 -0.12
CA GLU A 21 -3.83 5.72 0.96
C GLU A 21 -4.88 6.05 2.03
N GLY A 22 -6.11 6.35 1.62
CA GLY A 22 -7.23 6.57 2.52
C GLY A 22 -7.62 5.33 3.32
N ILE A 23 -7.54 4.14 2.71
CA ILE A 23 -7.78 2.87 3.42
C ILE A 23 -6.63 2.57 4.39
N VAL A 24 -5.37 2.67 3.95
CA VAL A 24 -4.19 2.39 4.79
C VAL A 24 -4.21 3.27 6.04
N ALA A 25 -4.52 4.56 5.91
CA ALA A 25 -4.60 5.50 7.02
C ALA A 25 -5.74 5.20 8.03
N LEU A 26 -6.68 4.30 7.72
CA LEU A 26 -7.71 3.84 8.68
C LEU A 26 -7.22 2.71 9.58
N PHE A 27 -6.22 1.94 9.13
CA PHE A 27 -5.72 0.75 9.81
C PHE A 27 -4.33 0.92 10.41
N TYR A 28 -3.51 1.80 9.83
CA TYR A 28 -2.15 2.10 10.28
C TYR A 28 -1.96 3.61 10.42
N ALA A 29 -1.62 4.05 11.63
CA ALA A 29 -1.37 5.44 11.97
C ALA A 29 0.07 5.85 11.64
N GLU A 30 1.01 4.91 11.72
CA GLU A 30 2.45 5.15 11.52
C GLU A 30 3.08 4.04 10.66
N ASP A 31 4.16 4.39 9.95
CA ASP A 31 4.89 3.43 9.10
C ASP A 31 5.40 2.20 9.87
N GLN A 32 5.68 2.37 11.17
CA GLN A 32 6.15 1.29 12.04
C GLN A 32 5.08 0.18 12.18
N GLU A 33 3.80 0.54 12.23
CA GLU A 33 2.71 -0.45 12.37
C GLU A 33 2.58 -1.31 11.10
N VAL A 34 2.86 -0.74 9.93
CA VAL A 34 2.94 -1.48 8.65
C VAL A 34 4.17 -2.41 8.64
N ALA A 35 5.29 -1.94 9.19
CA ALA A 35 6.54 -2.69 9.22
C ALA A 35 6.50 -3.88 10.19
N GLU A 36 5.74 -3.76 11.28
CA GLU A 36 5.59 -4.80 12.31
C GLU A 36 4.46 -5.80 12.03
N ASP A 37 3.63 -5.56 11.01
CA ASP A 37 2.55 -6.48 10.63
C ASP A 37 3.10 -7.73 9.93
N GLU A 38 3.28 -8.80 10.72
CA GLU A 38 3.84 -10.07 10.24
C GLU A 38 3.04 -10.69 9.08
N GLU A 39 1.71 -10.61 9.11
CA GLU A 39 0.84 -11.17 8.06
C GLU A 39 0.99 -10.39 6.75
N LEU A 40 1.05 -9.06 6.84
CA LEU A 40 1.30 -8.20 5.68
C LEU A 40 2.69 -8.44 5.09
N GLN A 41 3.73 -8.56 5.93
CA GLN A 41 5.09 -8.84 5.46
C GLN A 41 5.20 -10.23 4.83
N GLU A 42 4.54 -11.25 5.38
CA GLU A 42 4.48 -12.60 4.80
C GLU A 42 3.81 -12.56 3.43
N TRP A 43 2.66 -11.90 3.29
CA TRP A 43 1.95 -11.74 2.01
C TRP A 43 2.81 -11.02 0.95
N VAL A 44 3.53 -9.96 1.33
CA VAL A 44 4.50 -9.29 0.45
C VAL A 44 5.60 -10.27 0.03
N GLY A 45 6.11 -11.07 0.97
CA GLY A 45 7.11 -12.12 0.73
C GLY A 45 6.64 -13.18 -0.28
N GLU A 46 5.37 -13.61 -0.19
CA GLU A 46 4.77 -14.55 -1.14
C GLU A 46 4.69 -13.97 -2.55
N ILE A 47 4.34 -12.69 -2.70
CA ILE A 47 4.33 -12.01 -4.00
C ILE A 47 5.73 -12.02 -4.62
N PHE A 48 6.76 -11.68 -3.86
CA PHE A 48 8.12 -11.69 -4.38
C PHE A 48 8.58 -13.10 -4.74
N THR A 49 8.30 -14.08 -3.90
CA THR A 49 8.77 -15.46 -4.07
C THR A 49 8.06 -16.16 -5.22
N TYR A 50 6.73 -16.08 -5.26
CA TYR A 50 5.92 -16.86 -6.21
C TYR A 50 5.44 -16.04 -7.40
N GLY A 51 5.15 -14.76 -7.21
CA GLY A 51 4.65 -13.88 -8.27
C GLY A 51 5.76 -13.25 -9.14
N VAL A 52 6.87 -12.82 -8.53
CA VAL A 52 7.94 -12.08 -9.21
C VAL A 52 9.11 -13.00 -9.58
N LEU A 53 9.65 -13.77 -8.63
CA LEU A 53 10.78 -14.67 -8.85
C LEU A 53 10.37 -15.99 -9.54
N GLY A 54 9.09 -16.38 -9.46
CA GLY A 54 8.51 -17.46 -10.27
C GLY A 54 8.32 -17.11 -11.75
N ASN A 55 8.65 -15.87 -12.15
CA ASN A 55 8.51 -15.37 -13.51
C ASN A 55 9.91 -15.04 -14.07
N GLU A 56 10.48 -15.92 -14.91
CA GLU A 56 11.82 -15.78 -15.53
C GLU A 56 12.01 -14.49 -16.39
N LYS A 57 10.97 -13.66 -16.51
CA LYS A 57 10.96 -12.39 -17.23
C LYS A 57 10.62 -11.17 -16.37
N SER A 58 10.63 -11.29 -15.03
CA SER A 58 10.45 -10.10 -14.19
C SER A 58 11.70 -9.22 -14.29
N GLY A 59 11.54 -8.04 -14.88
CA GLY A 59 12.62 -7.18 -15.38
C GLY A 59 13.56 -6.70 -14.28
N ARG A 60 14.63 -7.46 -14.01
CA ARG A 60 15.85 -6.93 -13.41
C ARG A 60 16.67 -6.24 -14.49
N GLY A 61 16.28 -5.00 -14.80
CA GLY A 61 17.09 -4.10 -15.61
C GLY A 61 18.43 -3.83 -14.94
N HIS A 62 19.47 -4.45 -15.50
CA HIS A 62 20.89 -4.07 -15.51
C HIS A 62 21.30 -2.90 -14.59
N ARG A 63 22.06 -3.21 -13.54
CA ARG A 63 23.16 -2.35 -13.10
C ARG A 63 24.32 -3.25 -12.66
N GLY A 64 25.45 -3.08 -13.34
CA GLY A 64 26.61 -3.95 -13.37
C GLY A 64 27.27 -3.76 -14.71
#